data_AF-A0A661MQP3-F1
#
_entry.id   AF-A0A661MQP3-F1
#
_cell.length_a   1.000
_cell.length_b   1.000
_cell.length_c   1.000
_cell.angle_alpha   90.00
_cell.angle_beta   90.00
_cell.angle_gamma   90.00
#
_symmetry.space_group_name_H-M   'P 1'
#
loop_
_entity.id
_entity.type
_entity.pdbx_description
1 polymer ?
#
loop_
_entity_poly.entity_id
_entity_poly.type
_entity_poly.pdbx_seq_one_letter_code
_entity_poly.pdbx_strand_id
1 'polypeptide(L)'
;MARKSRKLVVVSNRGPYRHEATRGNERWVRAAGGLVTALDPVLQKRGGVWVSAKPAKDFDSVTVPAPHLTYDLAHVSLKRAEQQGFYEGVSNAVLWPLLHGFEPTIQVGDAPWSSYVGANQEFADTTLSTSSGHDLIWIQDYHLMLVPGLVRTQRPKARIGWFCHIPWPPPDTFGILPWREEILEGLLGADILGFHLPEYAEHFRQCVERFTTYRVSRGAIQYHGRKVKTVAAPIGIPVDDLQALAIDPDVGREVERIRRAMANRRLILGVDRLDYTKGIPERLAAFERLLRADKAARTRYALIQIMVPSRTDVKAYADLKEEIDRMVGDINGRYAETGCVPIHYLYRNLSQRALFAHYRAADVALVTPLRDGMNLVAHEYAAARTDEDGVLILSEFAGAAKHLKGAVLVNPYDIESTTSAIRRALTMKASEKRKRMRSLRAEVMRLDVHSWADRYLAALEGR
;
A
#
# COMPACT_ATOMS: atom_id res chain seq x y z
N MET A 1 -4.46 -14.09 39.94
CA MET A 1 -5.27 -13.21 39.08
C MET A 1 -4.92 -13.49 37.63
N ALA A 2 -5.85 -14.00 36.82
CA ALA A 2 -5.63 -14.18 35.40
C ALA A 2 -5.32 -12.81 34.77
N ARG A 3 -4.17 -12.67 34.09
CA ARG A 3 -3.79 -11.42 33.42
C ARG A 3 -4.85 -11.17 32.35
N LYS A 4 -5.80 -10.24 32.59
CA LYS A 4 -6.78 -9.83 31.58
C LYS A 4 -6.02 -9.57 30.27
N SER A 5 -6.37 -10.32 29.23
CA SER A 5 -5.80 -10.16 27.90
C SER A 5 -5.96 -8.70 27.47
N ARG A 6 -4.86 -8.01 27.19
CA ARG A 6 -4.89 -6.63 26.66
C ARG A 6 -5.54 -6.68 25.29
N LYS A 7 -6.55 -5.85 25.05
CA LYS A 7 -7.12 -5.73 23.71
C LYS A 7 -6.15 -4.97 22.80
N LEU A 8 -6.15 -5.32 21.52
CA LEU A 8 -5.52 -4.52 20.49
C LEU A 8 -6.57 -3.57 19.89
N VAL A 9 -6.25 -2.29 19.87
CA VAL A 9 -7.10 -1.24 19.29
C VAL A 9 -6.37 -0.67 18.09
N VAL A 10 -6.76 -1.11 16.90
CA VAL A 10 -6.20 -0.62 15.63
C VAL A 10 -6.96 0.63 15.23
N VAL A 11 -6.24 1.69 14.87
CA VAL A 11 -6.83 2.97 14.45
C VAL A 11 -6.30 3.32 13.07
N SER A 12 -7.15 3.39 12.06
CA SER A 12 -6.76 3.75 10.69
C SER A 12 -7.83 4.57 9.99
N ASN A 13 -7.43 5.40 9.03
CA ASN A 13 -8.41 6.18 8.27
C ASN A 13 -9.48 5.29 7.61
N ARG A 14 -9.07 4.17 6.98
CA ARG A 14 -9.98 3.21 6.35
C ARG A 14 -10.17 1.96 7.20
N GLY A 15 -11.42 1.50 7.31
CA GLY A 15 -11.77 0.23 7.94
C GLY A 15 -11.87 -0.93 6.94
N PRO A 16 -12.03 -2.17 7.43
CA PRO A 16 -11.97 -3.38 6.61
C PRO A 16 -13.28 -3.66 5.85
N TYR A 17 -14.42 -3.34 6.46
CA TYR A 17 -15.75 -3.69 5.96
C TYR A 17 -16.71 -2.50 6.04
N ARG A 18 -17.65 -2.45 5.10
CA ARG A 18 -18.83 -1.56 5.11
C ARG A 18 -20.09 -2.41 4.98
N HIS A 19 -21.06 -2.15 5.84
CA HIS A 19 -22.42 -2.64 5.66
C HIS A 19 -23.23 -1.62 4.85
N GLU A 20 -23.83 -2.06 3.74
CA GLU A 20 -24.75 -1.26 2.94
C GLU A 20 -26.15 -1.89 3.00
N ALA A 21 -27.06 -1.21 3.69
CA ALA A 21 -28.48 -1.53 3.67
C ALA A 21 -29.19 -0.61 2.67
N THR A 22 -29.68 -1.18 1.56
CA THR A 22 -30.68 -0.53 0.70
C THR A 22 -32.02 -1.26 0.87
N ARG A 23 -33.15 -0.56 0.65
CA ARG A 23 -34.52 -1.08 0.90
C ARG A 23 -34.71 -2.51 0.34
N GLY A 24 -34.58 -3.52 1.22
CA GLY A 24 -34.77 -4.94 0.91
C GLY A 24 -33.52 -5.74 0.52
N ASN A 25 -32.33 -5.15 0.47
CA ASN A 25 -31.09 -5.86 0.16
C ASN A 25 -29.94 -5.38 1.07
N GLU A 26 -29.39 -6.30 1.85
CA GLU A 26 -28.22 -6.06 2.69
C GLU A 26 -26.99 -6.63 2.00
N ARG A 27 -25.95 -5.80 1.83
CA ARG A 27 -24.68 -6.27 1.30
C ARG A 27 -23.52 -5.78 2.14
N TRP A 28 -22.54 -6.66 2.30
CA TRP A 28 -21.26 -6.31 2.89
C TRP A 28 -20.26 -6.03 1.79
N VAL A 29 -19.41 -5.03 2.02
CA VAL A 29 -18.38 -4.66 1.06
C VAL A 29 -17.05 -4.57 1.77
N ARG A 30 -16.06 -5.31 1.30
CA ARG A 30 -14.69 -5.27 1.82
C ARG A 30 -13.93 -4.15 1.12
N ALA A 31 -13.25 -3.31 1.90
CA ALA A 31 -12.40 -2.27 1.35
C ALA A 31 -11.17 -2.88 0.68
N ALA A 32 -10.80 -2.37 -0.49
CA ALA A 32 -9.55 -2.75 -1.14
C ALA A 32 -8.36 -1.96 -0.55
N GLY A 33 -7.20 -2.61 -0.45
CA GLY A 33 -5.93 -1.96 -0.09
C GLY A 33 -5.02 -2.82 0.79
N GLY A 34 -3.71 -2.59 0.68
CA GLY A 34 -2.69 -3.36 1.39
C GLY A 34 -2.82 -3.32 2.92
N LEU A 35 -3.27 -2.20 3.49
CA LEU A 35 -3.50 -2.06 4.93
C LEU A 35 -4.59 -3.03 5.42
N VAL A 36 -5.72 -3.11 4.71
CA VAL A 36 -6.84 -3.99 5.09
C VAL A 36 -6.45 -5.44 4.91
N THR A 37 -5.81 -5.79 3.79
CA THR A 37 -5.25 -7.13 3.56
C THR A 37 -4.29 -7.55 4.66
N ALA A 38 -3.57 -6.59 5.25
CA ALA A 38 -2.60 -6.88 6.28
C ALA A 38 -3.17 -6.98 7.71
N LEU A 39 -4.02 -6.03 8.11
CA LEU A 39 -4.48 -5.91 9.51
C LEU A 39 -5.71 -6.76 9.83
N ASP A 40 -6.54 -7.08 8.84
CA ASP A 40 -7.74 -7.91 9.05
C ASP A 40 -7.40 -9.31 9.59
N PRO A 41 -6.46 -10.08 8.98
CA PRO A 41 -6.04 -11.37 9.56
C PRO A 41 -5.45 -11.25 10.96
N VAL A 42 -4.74 -10.15 11.25
CA VAL A 42 -4.12 -9.92 12.56
C VAL A 42 -5.18 -9.73 13.64
N LEU A 43 -6.20 -8.91 13.37
CA LEU A 43 -7.31 -8.72 14.30
C LEU A 43 -8.23 -9.94 14.38
N GLN A 44 -8.45 -10.67 13.29
CA GLN A 44 -9.21 -11.92 13.33
C GLN A 44 -8.58 -12.95 14.28
N LYS A 45 -7.24 -13.00 14.34
CA LYS A 45 -6.50 -13.89 15.23
C LYS A 45 -6.46 -13.41 16.68
N ARG A 46 -6.38 -12.09 16.92
CA ARG A 46 -6.15 -11.51 18.26
C ARG A 46 -7.42 -11.01 18.95
N GLY A 47 -8.49 -10.75 18.21
CA GLY A 47 -9.63 -9.96 18.67
C GLY A 47 -9.24 -8.51 18.95
N GLY A 48 -10.20 -7.71 19.42
CA GLY A 48 -9.97 -6.30 19.77
C GLY A 48 -10.98 -5.37 19.11
N VAL A 49 -10.53 -4.16 18.76
CA VAL A 49 -11.37 -3.14 18.13
C VAL A 49 -10.64 -2.54 16.94
N TRP A 50 -11.35 -2.33 15.83
CA TRP A 50 -10.88 -1.53 14.71
C TRP A 50 -11.65 -0.21 14.64
N VAL A 51 -10.97 0.87 14.96
CA VAL A 51 -11.46 2.25 14.84
C VAL A 51 -11.13 2.78 13.43
N SER A 52 -12.15 3.21 12.68
CA SER A 52 -11.94 3.83 11.36
C SER A 52 -12.95 4.92 11.03
N ALA A 53 -12.64 5.79 10.06
CA ALA A 53 -13.67 6.68 9.52
C ALA A 53 -14.82 5.85 8.96
N LYS A 54 -16.05 6.39 9.06
CA LYS A 54 -17.21 5.79 8.41
C LYS A 54 -16.94 5.75 6.90
N PRO A 55 -16.96 4.56 6.26
CA PRO A 55 -16.58 4.44 4.87
C PRO A 55 -17.55 5.22 3.97
N ALA A 56 -17.05 6.21 3.22
CA ALA A 56 -17.86 6.95 2.25
C ALA A 56 -18.33 6.05 1.11
N LYS A 57 -19.50 6.33 0.52
CA LYS A 57 -20.17 5.45 -0.46
C LYS A 57 -19.35 5.13 -1.73
N ASP A 58 -18.35 5.94 -2.06
CA ASP A 58 -17.75 5.97 -3.40
C ASP A 58 -16.38 5.28 -3.53
N PHE A 59 -15.90 4.56 -2.50
CA PHE A 59 -14.55 3.97 -2.52
C PHE A 59 -14.49 2.51 -3.00
N ASP A 60 -13.33 2.17 -3.58
CA ASP A 60 -12.91 0.87 -4.10
C ASP A 60 -13.23 -0.30 -3.18
N SER A 61 -14.23 -1.08 -3.57
CA SER A 61 -14.81 -2.06 -2.67
C SER A 61 -15.39 -3.22 -3.46
N VAL A 62 -15.29 -4.41 -2.89
CA VAL A 62 -15.79 -5.66 -3.48
C VAL A 62 -16.88 -6.21 -2.58
N THR A 63 -18.05 -6.52 -3.16
CA THR A 63 -19.16 -7.12 -2.41
C THR A 63 -18.76 -8.51 -1.93
N VAL A 64 -19.01 -8.78 -0.65
CA VAL A 64 -18.71 -10.03 0.05
C VAL A 64 -19.93 -10.48 0.86
N PRO A 65 -20.04 -11.77 1.21
CA PRO A 65 -20.98 -12.23 2.25
C PRO A 65 -20.72 -11.52 3.59
N ALA A 66 -21.69 -11.56 4.51
CA ALA A 66 -21.52 -11.01 5.84
C ALA A 66 -20.28 -11.62 6.54
N PRO A 67 -19.31 -10.80 7.00
CA PRO A 67 -18.08 -11.33 7.55
C PRO A 67 -18.32 -11.86 8.97
N HIS A 68 -17.69 -12.99 9.29
CA HIS A 68 -17.58 -13.46 10.67
C HIS A 68 -16.40 -12.72 11.34
N LEU A 69 -16.68 -11.70 12.14
CA LEU A 69 -15.65 -10.89 12.82
C LEU A 69 -15.45 -11.37 14.26
N THR A 70 -14.19 -11.62 14.64
CA THR A 70 -13.81 -11.90 16.04
C THR A 70 -13.41 -10.62 16.81
N TYR A 71 -13.60 -9.46 16.20
CA TYR A 71 -13.28 -8.14 16.72
C TYR A 71 -14.42 -7.14 16.47
N ASP A 72 -14.44 -6.06 17.25
CA ASP A 72 -15.46 -5.01 17.14
C ASP A 72 -15.06 -3.94 16.12
N LEU A 73 -16.05 -3.35 15.45
CA LEU A 73 -15.86 -2.18 14.60
C LEU A 73 -16.34 -0.92 15.32
N ALA A 74 -15.52 0.13 15.29
CA ALA A 74 -15.87 1.45 15.80
C ALA A 74 -15.70 2.50 14.69
N HIS A 75 -16.73 3.33 14.48
CA HIS A 75 -16.75 4.27 13.37
C HIS A 75 -16.64 5.72 13.85
N VAL A 76 -15.65 6.42 13.32
CA VAL A 76 -15.48 7.87 13.46
C VAL A 76 -16.41 8.55 12.47
N SER A 77 -17.23 9.48 12.97
CA SER A 77 -18.18 10.23 12.14
C SER A 77 -17.63 11.62 11.85
N LEU A 78 -17.13 11.83 10.64
CA LEU A 78 -16.64 13.12 10.18
C LEU A 78 -17.71 13.85 9.37
N LYS A 79 -17.80 15.18 9.55
CA LYS A 79 -18.66 16.01 8.69
C LYS A 79 -18.11 15.97 7.27
N ARG A 80 -18.97 16.07 6.25
CA ARG A 80 -18.55 15.98 4.84
C ARG A 80 -17.42 16.96 4.47
N ALA A 81 -17.55 18.23 4.87
CA ALA A 81 -16.53 19.25 4.60
C ALA A 81 -15.20 18.95 5.31
N GLU A 82 -15.26 18.45 6.55
CA GLU A 82 -14.08 18.06 7.32
C GLU A 82 -13.41 16.82 6.71
N GLN A 83 -14.19 15.80 6.35
CA GLN A 83 -13.69 14.61 5.64
C GLN A 83 -12.98 15.00 4.35
N GLN A 84 -13.55 15.92 3.57
CA GLN A 84 -12.94 16.42 2.34
C GLN A 84 -11.63 17.14 2.63
N GLY A 85 -11.62 18.11 3.55
CA GLY A 85 -10.41 18.85 3.90
C GLY A 85 -9.30 18.00 4.51
N PHE A 86 -9.67 17.06 5.38
CA PHE A 86 -8.77 16.09 6.00
C PHE A 86 -8.15 15.13 4.97
N TYR A 87 -8.98 14.48 4.17
CA TYR A 87 -8.57 13.37 3.34
C TYR A 87 -8.08 13.82 1.96
N GLU A 88 -8.86 14.60 1.22
CA GLU A 88 -8.48 15.08 -0.11
C GLU A 88 -7.47 16.22 0.01
N GLY A 89 -7.73 17.19 0.88
CA GLY A 89 -6.86 18.35 1.09
C GLY A 89 -5.52 17.99 1.72
N VAL A 90 -5.46 17.84 3.03
CA VAL A 90 -4.17 17.68 3.73
C VAL A 90 -3.54 16.33 3.48
N SER A 91 -4.28 15.23 3.65
CA SER A 91 -3.70 13.88 3.54
C SER A 91 -3.19 13.59 2.13
N ASN A 92 -4.00 13.80 1.09
CA ASN A 92 -3.67 13.37 -0.27
C ASN A 92 -3.10 14.46 -1.18
N ALA A 93 -3.36 15.75 -0.93
CA ALA A 93 -2.77 16.84 -1.72
C ALA A 93 -1.52 17.46 -1.09
N VAL A 94 -1.27 17.25 0.21
CA VAL A 94 -0.04 17.71 0.89
C VAL A 94 0.84 16.55 1.35
N LEU A 95 0.36 15.72 2.28
CA LEU A 95 1.19 14.73 2.95
C LEU A 95 1.63 13.60 2.02
N TRP A 96 0.72 13.09 1.17
CA TRP A 96 1.05 12.04 0.20
C TRP A 96 2.18 12.44 -0.76
N PRO A 97 2.08 13.53 -1.55
CA PRO A 97 3.17 13.92 -2.45
C PRO A 97 4.45 14.25 -1.67
N LEU A 98 4.35 14.94 -0.53
CA LEU A 98 5.51 15.31 0.28
C LEU A 98 6.28 14.10 0.80
N LEU A 99 5.57 13.13 1.40
CA LEU A 99 6.21 11.96 1.99
C LEU A 99 6.76 10.99 0.92
N HIS A 100 6.27 11.07 -0.31
CA HIS A 100 6.83 10.34 -1.46
C HIS A 100 7.94 11.10 -2.21
N GLY A 101 8.22 12.38 -1.88
CA GLY A 101 9.21 13.20 -2.59
C GLY A 101 8.75 13.65 -3.98
N PHE A 102 7.49 14.05 -4.11
CA PHE A 102 6.90 14.65 -5.32
C PHE A 102 6.61 16.12 -5.06
N GLU A 103 7.67 16.92 -4.81
CA GLU A 103 7.57 18.33 -4.44
C GLU A 103 6.67 19.17 -5.38
N PRO A 104 6.74 19.02 -6.71
CA PRO A 104 5.89 19.80 -7.63
C PRO A 104 4.38 19.54 -7.48
N THR A 105 3.98 18.44 -6.83
CA THR A 105 2.58 18.06 -6.65
C THR A 105 2.01 18.50 -5.29
N ILE A 106 2.82 19.07 -4.40
CA ILE A 106 2.38 19.48 -3.06
C ILE A 106 1.53 20.75 -3.14
N GLN A 107 0.31 20.71 -2.59
CA GLN A 107 -0.64 21.82 -2.60
C GLN A 107 -0.83 22.42 -1.19
N VAL A 108 0.16 23.20 -0.71
CA VAL A 108 0.13 23.78 0.65
C VAL A 108 -0.84 24.97 0.79
N GLY A 109 -0.98 25.81 -0.24
CA GLY A 109 -1.59 27.15 -0.12
C GLY A 109 -2.98 27.17 0.52
N ASP A 110 -3.92 26.39 -0.02
CA ASP A 110 -5.32 26.33 0.44
C ASP A 110 -5.61 25.11 1.32
N ALA A 111 -4.58 24.44 1.83
CA ALA A 111 -4.74 23.18 2.54
C ALA A 111 -5.42 23.40 3.92
N PRO A 112 -6.58 22.77 4.18
CA PRO A 112 -7.39 23.05 5.36
C PRO A 112 -6.87 22.28 6.58
N TRP A 113 -5.75 22.72 7.14
CA TRP A 113 -5.09 22.11 8.30
C TRP A 113 -6.04 21.89 9.49
N SER A 114 -6.95 22.83 9.75
CA SER A 114 -7.96 22.72 10.81
C SER A 114 -8.86 21.48 10.63
N SER A 115 -9.16 21.08 9.39
CA SER A 115 -9.90 19.84 9.12
C SER A 115 -9.07 18.60 9.44
N TYR A 116 -7.75 18.66 9.22
CA TYR A 116 -6.86 17.55 9.59
C TYR A 116 -6.72 17.40 11.10
N VAL A 117 -6.60 18.52 11.83
CA VAL A 117 -6.60 18.54 13.29
C VAL A 117 -7.94 18.05 13.85
N GLY A 118 -9.07 18.58 13.35
CA GLY A 118 -10.42 18.19 13.77
C GLY A 118 -10.69 16.70 13.56
N ALA A 119 -10.34 16.17 12.38
CA ALA A 119 -10.47 14.74 12.12
C ALA A 119 -9.59 13.91 13.07
N ASN A 120 -8.32 14.28 13.29
CA ASN A 120 -7.44 13.56 14.23
C ASN A 120 -7.98 13.60 15.67
N GLN A 121 -8.66 14.69 16.07
CA GLN A 121 -9.34 14.78 17.37
C GLN A 121 -10.50 13.78 17.47
N GLU A 122 -11.37 13.70 16.48
CA GLU A 122 -12.47 12.73 16.43
C GLU A 122 -11.97 11.27 16.47
N PHE A 123 -10.86 10.99 15.78
CA PHE A 123 -10.18 9.69 15.86
C PHE A 123 -9.64 9.40 17.26
N ALA A 124 -9.01 10.38 17.91
CA ALA A 124 -8.50 10.24 19.27
C ALA A 124 -9.65 9.99 20.27
N ASP A 125 -10.73 10.77 20.20
CA ASP A 125 -11.88 10.65 21.10
C ASP A 125 -12.61 9.31 20.93
N THR A 126 -12.80 8.85 19.69
CA THR A 126 -13.35 7.52 19.41
C THR A 126 -12.43 6.40 19.90
N THR A 127 -11.11 6.58 19.75
CA THR A 127 -10.14 5.61 20.27
C THR A 127 -10.21 5.53 21.81
N LEU A 128 -10.35 6.67 22.48
CA LEU A 128 -10.45 6.74 23.93
C LEU A 128 -11.76 6.13 24.44
N SER A 129 -12.89 6.36 23.76
CA SER A 129 -14.18 5.80 24.18
C SER A 129 -14.27 4.28 24.01
N THR A 130 -13.45 3.70 23.12
CA THR A 130 -13.48 2.26 22.77
C THR A 130 -12.34 1.45 23.39
N SER A 131 -11.41 2.10 24.08
CA SER A 131 -10.24 1.46 24.71
C SER A 131 -10.17 1.73 26.21
N SER A 132 -9.54 0.82 26.95
CA SER A 132 -9.20 0.99 28.36
C SER A 132 -7.73 1.41 28.55
N GLY A 133 -7.37 1.87 29.76
CA GLY A 133 -6.01 2.34 30.05
C GLY A 133 -4.90 1.28 29.97
N HIS A 134 -5.24 -0.01 29.80
CA HIS A 134 -4.27 -1.11 29.70
C HIS A 134 -4.14 -1.68 28.29
N ASP A 135 -5.00 -1.25 27.35
CA ASP A 135 -5.02 -1.77 25.98
C ASP A 135 -3.84 -1.25 25.15
N LEU A 136 -3.55 -1.95 24.06
CA LEU A 136 -2.53 -1.55 23.09
C LEU A 136 -3.20 -0.75 21.98
N ILE A 137 -2.84 0.52 21.85
CA ILE A 137 -3.36 1.39 20.80
C ILE A 137 -2.34 1.40 19.66
N TRP A 138 -2.75 0.94 18.47
CA TRP A 138 -1.88 0.84 17.30
C TRP A 138 -2.45 1.65 16.13
N ILE A 139 -1.94 2.87 16.00
CA ILE A 139 -2.38 3.87 15.03
C ILE A 139 -1.64 3.64 13.71
N GLN A 140 -2.35 3.81 12.61
CA GLN A 140 -1.86 3.52 11.28
C GLN A 140 -1.80 4.79 10.43
N ASP A 141 -0.62 4.98 9.86
CA ASP A 141 -0.36 5.75 8.66
C ASP A 141 -0.45 7.28 8.79
N TYR A 142 -0.04 7.94 7.70
CA TYR A 142 0.15 9.39 7.58
C TYR A 142 -1.13 10.22 7.77
N HIS A 143 -2.31 9.61 7.77
CA HIS A 143 -3.57 10.31 8.04
C HIS A 143 -3.71 10.68 9.52
N LEU A 144 -3.11 9.90 10.42
CA LEU A 144 -3.40 9.94 11.86
C LEU A 144 -2.16 10.32 12.68
N MET A 145 -1.34 11.24 12.15
CA MET A 145 -0.06 11.58 12.78
C MET A 145 -0.20 12.41 14.06
N LEU A 146 -1.36 13.03 14.34
CA LEU A 146 -1.59 13.78 15.58
C LEU A 146 -2.23 12.92 16.67
N VAL A 147 -2.91 11.83 16.30
CA VAL A 147 -3.61 10.95 17.24
C VAL A 147 -2.72 10.45 18.39
N PRO A 148 -1.43 10.07 18.19
CA PRO A 148 -0.62 9.58 19.30
C PRO A 148 -0.46 10.63 20.41
N GLY A 149 -0.20 11.89 20.05
CA GLY A 149 -0.12 13.02 20.99
C GLY A 149 -1.45 13.30 21.68
N LEU A 150 -2.53 13.35 20.92
CA LEU A 150 -3.88 13.62 21.46
C LEU A 150 -4.33 12.56 22.47
N VAL A 151 -4.11 11.28 22.16
CA VAL A 151 -4.40 10.17 23.09
C VAL A 151 -3.50 10.23 24.32
N ARG A 152 -2.20 10.55 24.16
CA ARG A 152 -1.25 10.65 25.28
C ARG A 152 -1.63 11.73 26.28
N THR A 153 -2.10 12.88 25.80
CA THR A 153 -2.54 14.00 26.65
C THR A 153 -3.66 13.57 27.59
N GLN A 154 -4.64 12.82 27.09
CA GLN A 154 -5.76 12.33 27.89
C GLN A 154 -5.41 11.06 28.70
N ARG A 155 -4.47 10.24 28.21
CA ARG A 155 -4.01 9.01 28.88
C ARG A 155 -2.47 8.92 28.91
N PRO A 156 -1.82 9.57 29.90
CA PRO A 156 -0.37 9.64 29.99
C PRO A 156 0.35 8.28 30.05
N LYS A 157 -0.33 7.24 30.55
CA LYS A 157 0.19 5.87 30.72
C LYS A 157 -0.23 4.88 29.63
N ALA A 158 -0.95 5.33 28.59
CA ALA A 158 -1.36 4.45 27.48
C ALA A 158 -0.15 3.81 26.77
N ARG A 159 -0.34 2.66 26.13
CA ARG A 159 0.67 2.07 25.24
C ARG A 159 0.29 2.39 23.81
N ILE A 160 1.05 3.27 23.19
CA ILE A 160 0.71 3.85 21.89
C ILE A 160 1.79 3.49 20.88
N GLY A 161 1.41 2.77 19.83
CA GLY A 161 2.22 2.57 18.64
C GLY A 161 1.66 3.37 17.48
N TRP A 162 2.54 3.86 16.61
CA TRP A 162 2.18 4.35 15.28
C TRP A 162 3.05 3.68 14.21
N PHE A 163 2.48 3.35 13.04
CA PHE A 163 3.22 2.73 11.93
C PHE A 163 2.97 3.46 10.61
N CYS A 164 4.05 3.85 9.91
CA CYS A 164 4.01 4.49 8.59
C CYS A 164 4.01 3.45 7.46
N HIS A 165 2.99 3.46 6.59
CA HIS A 165 2.87 2.51 5.47
C HIS A 165 3.42 3.06 4.15
N ILE A 166 3.85 4.32 4.15
CA ILE A 166 4.45 5.00 3.01
C ILE A 166 5.91 5.34 3.33
N PRO A 167 6.71 5.82 2.36
CA PRO A 167 8.07 6.26 2.63
C PRO A 167 8.07 7.42 3.65
N TRP A 168 9.20 7.57 4.36
CA TRP A 168 9.49 8.80 5.09
C TRP A 168 10.62 9.57 4.38
N PRO A 169 10.42 10.85 4.03
CA PRO A 169 11.36 11.63 3.24
C PRO A 169 12.53 12.15 4.09
N PRO A 170 13.68 12.50 3.47
CA PRO A 170 14.77 13.15 4.18
C PRO A 170 14.37 14.55 4.69
N PRO A 171 15.14 15.14 5.62
CA PRO A 171 14.78 16.42 6.24
C PRO A 171 14.59 17.59 5.26
N ASP A 172 15.32 17.65 4.14
CA ASP A 172 15.17 18.73 3.16
C ASP A 172 13.77 18.74 2.52
N THR A 173 13.28 17.58 2.08
CA THR A 173 11.91 17.44 1.56
C THR A 173 10.87 17.61 2.66
N PHE A 174 11.10 17.06 3.87
CA PHE A 174 10.16 17.20 4.98
C PHE A 174 9.98 18.67 5.42
N GLY A 175 11.04 19.48 5.30
CA GLY A 175 11.06 20.90 5.65
C GLY A 175 10.07 21.77 4.86
N ILE A 176 9.55 21.28 3.73
CA ILE A 176 8.51 21.96 2.94
C ILE A 176 7.19 22.08 3.73
N LEU A 177 6.93 21.14 4.64
CA LEU A 177 5.68 21.10 5.41
C LEU A 177 5.63 22.28 6.41
N PRO A 178 4.59 23.14 6.35
CA PRO A 178 4.44 24.21 7.33
C PRO A 178 4.23 23.68 8.76
N TRP A 179 3.39 22.64 8.89
CA TRP A 179 3.02 22.02 10.18
C TRP A 179 3.97 20.90 10.62
N ARG A 180 5.24 20.99 10.20
CA ARG A 180 6.25 19.94 10.45
C ARG A 180 6.47 19.70 11.94
N GLU A 181 6.47 20.75 12.75
CA GLU A 181 6.69 20.65 14.19
C GLU A 181 5.49 19.96 14.86
N GLU A 182 4.26 20.36 14.52
CA GLU A 182 3.03 19.78 15.02
C GLU A 182 2.88 18.30 14.65
N ILE A 183 3.27 17.91 13.44
CA ILE A 183 3.29 16.52 13.01
C ILE A 183 4.31 15.70 13.81
N LEU A 184 5.53 16.21 13.99
CA LEU A 184 6.57 15.52 14.75
C LEU A 184 6.15 15.38 16.23
N GLU A 185 5.65 16.45 16.84
CA GLU A 185 5.10 16.45 18.20
C GLU A 185 3.95 15.44 18.36
N GLY A 186 3.01 15.44 17.41
CA GLY A 186 1.91 14.49 17.37
C GLY A 186 2.39 13.03 17.38
N LEU A 187 3.40 12.71 16.56
CA LEU A 187 3.96 11.37 16.48
C LEU A 187 4.76 10.98 17.74
N LEU A 188 5.48 11.92 18.36
CA LEU A 188 6.25 11.69 19.58
C LEU A 188 5.38 11.38 20.82
N GLY A 189 4.05 11.55 20.72
CA GLY A 189 3.08 10.99 21.66
C GLY A 189 3.12 9.46 21.76
N ALA A 190 3.59 8.76 20.71
CA ALA A 190 3.78 7.32 20.70
C ALA A 190 4.90 6.85 21.64
N ASP A 191 4.91 5.55 21.92
CA ASP A 191 6.03 4.83 22.55
C ASP A 191 6.92 4.17 21.48
N ILE A 192 6.29 3.60 20.44
CA ILE A 192 6.96 2.96 19.30
C ILE A 192 6.49 3.58 17.98
N LEU A 193 7.44 3.97 17.14
CA LEU A 193 7.22 4.46 15.79
C LEU A 193 7.76 3.46 14.77
N GLY A 194 6.88 2.91 13.94
CA GLY A 194 7.19 1.87 12.96
C GLY A 194 7.33 2.39 11.55
N PHE A 195 8.29 1.84 10.83
CA PHE A 195 8.53 2.12 9.42
C PHE A 195 8.84 0.81 8.69
N HIS A 196 8.64 0.78 7.37
CA HIS A 196 9.01 -0.39 6.58
C HIS A 196 10.52 -0.64 6.52
N LEU A 197 11.32 0.42 6.39
CA LEU A 197 12.75 0.34 6.17
C LEU A 197 13.55 1.08 7.24
N PRO A 198 14.79 0.62 7.57
CA PRO A 198 15.70 1.34 8.45
C PRO A 198 15.99 2.77 7.98
N GLU A 199 16.11 2.98 6.67
CA GLU A 199 16.37 4.29 6.08
C GLU A 199 15.24 5.29 6.39
N TYR A 200 13.97 4.85 6.35
CA TYR A 200 12.83 5.70 6.70
C TYR A 200 12.81 6.06 8.19
N ALA A 201 13.16 5.11 9.05
CA ALA A 201 13.29 5.35 10.49
C ALA A 201 14.48 6.28 10.83
N GLU A 202 15.55 6.26 10.05
CA GLU A 202 16.67 7.21 10.13
C GLU A 202 16.24 8.60 9.68
N HIS A 203 15.60 8.73 8.51
CA HIS A 203 15.10 10.03 8.05
C HIS A 203 14.14 10.68 9.05
N PHE A 204 13.24 9.90 9.67
CA PHE A 204 12.37 10.42 10.73
C PHE A 204 13.17 11.00 11.90
N ARG A 205 14.20 10.28 12.36
CA ARG A 205 15.07 10.75 13.44
C ARG A 205 15.81 12.03 13.06
N GLN A 206 16.31 12.13 11.84
CA GLN A 206 16.96 13.34 11.34
C GLN A 206 15.99 14.51 11.23
N CYS A 207 14.72 14.27 10.87
CA CYS A 207 13.68 15.32 10.88
C CYS A 207 13.45 15.83 12.30
N VAL A 208 13.39 14.93 13.29
CA VAL A 208 13.27 15.31 14.70
C VAL A 208 14.48 16.12 15.16
N GLU A 209 15.70 15.68 14.87
CA GLU A 209 16.92 16.44 15.23
C GLU A 209 16.97 17.82 14.59
N ARG A 210 16.47 17.97 13.36
CA ARG A 210 16.55 19.24 12.61
C ARG A 210 15.47 20.23 13.00
N PHE A 211 14.25 19.77 13.24
CA PHE A 211 13.08 20.63 13.38
C PHE A 211 12.53 20.72 14.81
N THR A 212 13.13 20.00 15.77
CA THR A 212 12.73 20.06 17.18
C THR A 212 13.95 20.22 18.08
N THR A 213 13.72 20.45 19.37
CA THR A 213 14.80 20.52 20.37
C THR A 213 15.12 19.16 20.99
N TYR A 214 14.43 18.08 20.57
CA TYR A 214 14.58 16.78 21.19
C TYR A 214 15.87 16.07 20.80
N ARG A 215 16.53 15.50 21.81
CA ARG A 215 17.76 14.75 21.60
C ARG A 215 17.46 13.35 21.05
N VAL A 216 18.12 13.00 19.97
CA VAL A 216 18.13 11.63 19.44
C VAL A 216 19.44 10.93 19.82
N SER A 217 19.33 9.69 20.30
CA SER A 217 20.47 8.88 20.71
C SER A 217 20.16 7.40 20.62
N ARG A 218 21.08 6.62 20.02
CA ARG A 218 21.02 5.14 19.94
C ARG A 218 19.66 4.62 19.44
N GLY A 219 19.13 5.18 18.36
CA GLY A 219 17.86 4.76 17.75
C GLY A 219 16.61 5.14 18.54
N ALA A 220 16.71 6.10 19.46
CA ALA A 220 15.59 6.56 20.26
C ALA A 220 15.63 8.07 20.50
N ILE A 221 14.47 8.63 20.81
CA ILE A 221 14.23 10.07 20.95
C ILE A 221 13.82 10.33 22.39
N GLN A 222 14.48 11.29 23.03
CA GLN A 222 14.12 11.74 24.39
C GLN A 222 13.02 12.79 24.29
N TYR A 223 11.85 12.47 24.81
CA TYR A 223 10.63 13.27 24.67
C TYR A 223 9.92 13.40 26.02
N HIS A 224 9.97 14.59 26.64
CA HIS A 224 9.38 14.87 27.96
C HIS A 224 9.66 13.80 29.02
N GLY A 225 10.93 13.37 29.15
CA GLY A 225 11.35 12.34 30.10
C GLY A 225 10.97 10.90 29.70
N ARG A 226 10.34 10.70 28.54
CA ARG A 226 10.09 9.38 27.94
C ARG A 226 11.09 9.11 26.81
N LYS A 227 11.24 7.82 26.51
CA LYS A 227 12.03 7.34 25.37
C LYS A 227 11.11 6.80 24.28
N VAL A 228 11.02 7.50 23.17
CA VAL A 228 10.30 7.05 21.97
C VAL A 228 11.27 6.24 21.11
N LYS A 229 10.92 5.01 20.74
CA LYS A 229 11.78 4.16 19.90
C LYS A 229 11.26 4.11 18.47
N THR A 230 12.17 4.07 17.51
CA THR A 230 11.82 3.71 16.13
C THR A 230 12.12 2.24 15.84
N VAL A 231 11.28 1.60 15.02
CA VAL A 231 11.50 0.22 14.57
C VAL A 231 11.29 0.12 13.07
N ALA A 232 12.16 -0.62 12.40
CA ALA A 232 11.99 -1.02 11.01
C ALA A 232 11.41 -2.44 10.97
N ALA A 233 10.22 -2.59 10.40
CA ALA A 233 9.54 -3.86 10.22
C ALA A 233 8.85 -3.85 8.84
N PRO A 234 9.40 -4.54 7.82
CA PRO A 234 8.77 -4.61 6.51
C PRO A 234 7.44 -5.36 6.63
N ILE A 235 6.38 -4.79 6.08
CA ILE A 235 5.07 -5.42 6.08
C ILE A 235 5.06 -6.58 5.07
N GLY A 236 4.40 -7.66 5.47
CA GLY A 236 4.27 -8.87 4.70
C GLY A 236 2.91 -9.01 4.01
N ILE A 237 2.64 -10.23 3.55
CA ILE A 237 1.33 -10.68 3.05
C ILE A 237 0.77 -11.79 3.96
N PRO A 238 -0.55 -12.05 3.96
CA PRO A 238 -1.10 -13.22 4.64
C PRO A 238 -0.73 -14.49 3.85
N VAL A 239 0.39 -15.12 4.22
CA VAL A 239 1.01 -16.17 3.40
C VAL A 239 0.08 -17.36 3.22
N ASP A 240 -0.53 -17.85 4.29
CA ASP A 240 -1.38 -19.04 4.28
C ASP A 240 -2.63 -18.85 3.40
N ASP A 241 -3.34 -17.73 3.59
CA ASP A 241 -4.54 -17.39 2.81
C ASP A 241 -4.23 -17.32 1.31
N LEU A 242 -3.08 -16.73 0.96
CA LEU A 242 -2.66 -16.56 -0.43
C LEU A 242 -2.10 -17.85 -1.05
N GLN A 243 -1.46 -18.72 -0.27
CA GLN A 243 -1.09 -20.06 -0.76
C GLN A 243 -2.34 -20.91 -1.03
N ALA A 244 -3.37 -20.82 -0.19
CA ALA A 244 -4.65 -21.50 -0.44
C ALA A 244 -5.29 -21.01 -1.75
N LEU A 245 -5.31 -19.70 -1.99
CA LEU A 245 -5.78 -19.14 -3.27
C LEU A 245 -4.93 -19.57 -4.47
N ALA A 246 -3.62 -19.69 -4.31
CA ALA A 246 -2.72 -20.06 -5.41
C ALA A 246 -3.00 -21.46 -5.96
N ILE A 247 -3.48 -22.39 -5.11
CA ILE A 247 -3.81 -23.78 -5.49
C ILE A 247 -5.31 -24.01 -5.75
N ASP A 248 -6.14 -22.97 -5.62
CA ASP A 248 -7.58 -23.06 -5.85
C ASP A 248 -7.91 -23.48 -7.30
N PRO A 249 -8.68 -24.57 -7.51
CA PRO A 249 -9.06 -25.02 -8.86
C PRO A 249 -9.83 -23.98 -9.66
N ASP A 250 -10.61 -23.11 -9.02
CA ASP A 250 -11.37 -22.05 -9.68
C ASP A 250 -10.44 -20.97 -10.23
N VAL A 251 -9.36 -20.65 -9.50
CA VAL A 251 -8.28 -19.79 -9.98
C VAL A 251 -7.61 -20.43 -11.19
N GLY A 252 -7.34 -21.74 -11.14
CA GLY A 252 -6.78 -22.48 -12.28
C GLY A 252 -7.63 -22.38 -13.55
N ARG A 253 -8.96 -22.54 -13.44
CA ARG A 253 -9.88 -22.39 -14.59
C ARG A 253 -9.88 -20.98 -15.15
N GLU A 254 -9.79 -19.97 -14.29
CA GLU A 254 -9.73 -18.57 -14.70
C GLU A 254 -8.39 -18.21 -15.38
N VAL A 255 -7.27 -18.77 -14.92
CA VAL A 255 -5.95 -18.64 -15.58
C VAL A 255 -6.02 -19.10 -17.03
N GLU A 256 -6.60 -20.28 -17.26
CA GLU A 256 -6.77 -20.83 -18.60
C GLU A 256 -7.69 -19.97 -19.47
N ARG A 257 -8.73 -19.38 -18.88
CA ARG A 257 -9.62 -18.44 -19.58
C ARG A 257 -8.87 -17.18 -20.01
N ILE A 258 -8.07 -16.59 -19.11
CA ILE A 258 -7.25 -15.41 -19.40
C ILE A 258 -6.24 -15.70 -20.52
N ARG A 259 -5.51 -16.83 -20.43
CA ARG A 259 -4.53 -17.25 -21.45
C ARG A 259 -5.16 -17.42 -22.83
N ARG A 260 -6.31 -18.11 -22.92
CA ARG A 260 -7.06 -18.27 -24.17
C ARG A 260 -7.57 -16.94 -24.73
N ALA A 261 -8.11 -16.07 -23.88
CA ALA A 261 -8.59 -14.75 -24.29
C ALA A 261 -7.45 -13.87 -24.86
N MET A 262 -6.21 -14.13 -24.46
CA MET A 262 -5.03 -13.45 -24.97
C MET A 262 -4.34 -14.21 -26.12
N ALA A 263 -4.98 -15.21 -26.71
CA ALA A 263 -4.45 -16.07 -27.78
C ALA A 263 -3.10 -16.73 -27.41
N ASN A 264 -2.92 -17.08 -26.12
CA ASN A 264 -1.69 -17.68 -25.58
C ASN A 264 -0.41 -16.88 -25.84
N ARG A 265 -0.54 -15.56 -26.03
CA ARG A 265 0.58 -14.62 -26.06
C ARG A 265 1.31 -14.60 -24.72
N ARG A 266 2.54 -14.11 -24.76
CA ARG A 266 3.33 -13.84 -23.55
C ARG A 266 2.78 -12.61 -22.84
N LEU A 267 2.38 -12.76 -21.58
CA LEU A 267 1.63 -11.76 -20.82
C LEU A 267 2.55 -10.99 -19.88
N ILE A 268 2.51 -9.67 -19.99
CA ILE A 268 3.09 -8.73 -19.04
C ILE A 268 1.93 -8.16 -18.23
N LEU A 269 2.09 -8.07 -16.92
CA LEU A 269 1.05 -7.61 -16.02
C LEU A 269 1.52 -6.42 -15.21
N GLY A 270 0.73 -5.35 -15.25
CA GLY A 270 0.79 -4.22 -14.32
C GLY A 270 -0.47 -4.18 -13.48
N VAL A 271 -0.33 -4.02 -12.16
CA VAL A 271 -1.45 -3.91 -11.21
C VAL A 271 -1.15 -2.79 -10.24
N ASP A 272 -1.93 -1.71 -10.31
CA ASP A 272 -1.70 -0.54 -9.49
C ASP A 272 -3.02 0.19 -9.22
N ARG A 273 -3.04 1.02 -8.17
CA ARG A 273 -4.03 2.09 -8.07
C ARG A 273 -3.67 3.20 -9.06
N LEU A 274 -4.65 3.95 -9.53
CA LEU A 274 -4.43 5.25 -10.18
C LEU A 274 -3.72 6.16 -9.16
N ASP A 275 -2.42 6.33 -9.32
CA ASP A 275 -1.56 7.06 -8.38
C ASP A 275 -0.23 7.37 -9.08
N TYR A 276 0.20 8.64 -9.08
CA TYR A 276 1.40 9.10 -9.80
C TYR A 276 2.69 8.47 -9.28
N THR A 277 2.67 7.91 -8.07
CA THR A 277 3.80 7.18 -7.50
C THR A 277 4.11 5.86 -8.22
N LYS A 278 3.16 5.33 -9.02
CA LYS A 278 3.21 3.96 -9.58
C LYS A 278 3.94 3.85 -10.92
N GLY A 279 4.35 4.97 -11.50
CA GLY A 279 5.15 4.99 -12.72
C GLY A 279 4.45 4.29 -13.91
N ILE A 280 3.13 4.45 -14.00
CA ILE A 280 2.32 3.84 -15.08
C ILE A 280 2.68 4.48 -16.44
N PRO A 281 2.83 5.82 -16.58
CA PRO A 281 3.31 6.42 -17.82
C PRO A 281 4.66 5.86 -18.27
N GLU A 282 5.65 5.75 -17.37
CA GLU A 282 6.98 5.21 -17.66
C GLU A 282 6.90 3.74 -18.11
N ARG A 283 6.01 2.96 -17.48
CA ARG A 283 5.74 1.58 -17.87
C ARG A 283 5.20 1.48 -19.29
N LEU A 284 4.21 2.31 -19.62
CA LEU A 284 3.60 2.36 -20.95
C LEU A 284 4.63 2.79 -21.99
N ALA A 285 5.47 3.79 -21.68
CA ALA A 285 6.56 4.24 -22.56
C ALA A 285 7.60 3.14 -22.81
N ALA A 286 7.99 2.37 -21.78
CA ALA A 286 8.92 1.24 -21.95
C ALA A 286 8.30 0.13 -22.81
N PHE A 287 7.00 -0.14 -22.65
CA PHE A 287 6.30 -1.11 -23.48
C PHE A 287 6.13 -0.61 -24.93
N GLU A 288 5.79 0.67 -25.15
CA GLU A 288 5.75 1.27 -26.48
C GLU A 288 7.10 1.15 -27.19
N ARG A 289 8.19 1.43 -26.48
CA ARG A 289 9.55 1.33 -27.00
C ARG A 289 9.91 -0.11 -27.42
N LEU A 290 9.42 -1.11 -26.69
CA LEU A 290 9.52 -2.52 -27.10
C LEU A 290 8.80 -2.77 -28.44
N LEU A 291 7.55 -2.32 -28.57
CA LEU A 291 6.72 -2.51 -29.78
C LEU A 291 7.27 -1.76 -31.01
N ARG A 292 7.89 -0.61 -30.77
CA ARG A 292 8.55 0.19 -31.82
C ARG A 292 9.79 -0.51 -32.35
N ALA A 293 10.60 -1.10 -31.47
CA ALA A 293 11.86 -1.73 -31.83
C ALA A 293 11.71 -3.11 -32.50
N ASP A 294 10.64 -3.85 -32.21
CA ASP A 294 10.41 -5.19 -32.74
C ASP A 294 8.96 -5.33 -33.23
N LYS A 295 8.76 -5.50 -34.54
CA LYS A 295 7.42 -5.70 -35.12
C LYS A 295 6.78 -7.00 -34.61
N ALA A 296 7.56 -8.06 -34.37
CA ALA A 296 7.04 -9.33 -33.86
C ALA A 296 6.53 -9.21 -32.42
N ALA A 297 6.99 -8.21 -31.65
CA ALA A 297 6.52 -7.95 -30.30
C ALA A 297 5.01 -7.64 -30.26
N ARG A 298 4.47 -7.03 -31.31
CA ARG A 298 3.07 -6.56 -31.39
C ARG A 298 2.04 -7.68 -31.32
N THR A 299 2.37 -8.84 -31.86
CA THR A 299 1.52 -10.03 -31.84
C THR A 299 2.00 -11.07 -30.83
N ARG A 300 3.25 -11.02 -30.38
CA ARG A 300 3.82 -11.99 -29.42
C ARG A 300 3.54 -11.63 -27.97
N TYR A 301 3.46 -10.34 -27.64
CA TYR A 301 3.33 -9.84 -26.27
C TYR A 301 2.01 -9.10 -26.07
N ALA A 302 1.49 -9.14 -24.84
CA ALA A 302 0.37 -8.32 -24.41
C ALA A 302 0.65 -7.76 -23.03
N LEU A 303 0.41 -6.47 -22.84
CA LEU A 303 0.39 -5.84 -21.52
C LEU A 303 -1.05 -5.83 -21.03
N ILE A 304 -1.30 -6.45 -19.88
CA ILE A 304 -2.53 -6.26 -19.11
C ILE A 304 -2.22 -5.24 -18.02
N GLN A 305 -2.84 -4.06 -18.09
CA GLN A 305 -2.77 -3.05 -17.04
C GLN A 305 -4.09 -3.01 -16.29
N ILE A 306 -4.10 -3.55 -15.08
CA ILE A 306 -5.20 -3.40 -14.13
C ILE A 306 -4.94 -2.13 -13.35
N MET A 307 -5.86 -1.17 -13.45
CA MET A 307 -5.81 0.08 -12.72
C MET A 307 -7.03 0.21 -11.83
N VAL A 308 -6.80 0.18 -10.53
CA VAL A 308 -7.83 0.40 -9.51
C VAL A 308 -8.11 1.90 -9.43
N PRO A 309 -9.37 2.36 -9.60
CA PRO A 309 -9.73 3.76 -9.34
C PRO A 309 -9.22 4.23 -7.98
N SER A 310 -8.91 5.51 -7.81
CA SER A 310 -8.43 6.03 -6.52
C SER A 310 -8.42 7.56 -6.56
N ARG A 311 -9.03 8.19 -5.54
CA ARG A 311 -8.93 9.64 -5.28
C ARG A 311 -9.29 10.50 -6.51
N THR A 312 -10.36 10.13 -7.22
CA THR A 312 -10.76 10.76 -8.49
C THR A 312 -11.09 12.24 -8.39
N ASP A 313 -11.45 12.73 -7.19
CA ASP A 313 -11.78 14.13 -6.95
C ASP A 313 -10.53 15.03 -6.78
N VAL A 314 -9.33 14.45 -6.71
CA VAL A 314 -8.07 15.20 -6.60
C VAL A 314 -7.51 15.46 -8.01
N LYS A 315 -7.31 16.73 -8.36
CA LYS A 315 -6.88 17.17 -9.71
C LYS A 315 -5.71 16.37 -10.27
N ALA A 316 -4.64 16.17 -9.49
CA ALA A 316 -3.45 15.44 -9.94
C ALA A 316 -3.76 13.99 -10.36
N TYR A 317 -4.78 13.35 -9.81
CA TYR A 317 -5.21 12.00 -10.18
C TYR A 317 -6.06 12.02 -11.45
N ALA A 318 -6.92 13.04 -11.63
CA ALA A 318 -7.68 13.24 -12.85
C ALA A 318 -6.75 13.51 -14.05
N ASP A 319 -5.78 14.41 -13.90
CA ASP A 319 -4.78 14.72 -14.93
C ASP A 319 -3.99 13.45 -15.33
N LEU A 320 -3.54 12.66 -14.34
CA LEU A 320 -2.84 11.39 -14.58
C LEU A 320 -3.73 10.37 -15.32
N LYS A 321 -5.02 10.31 -14.99
CA LYS A 321 -5.96 9.41 -15.65
C LYS A 321 -6.12 9.74 -17.13
N GLU A 322 -6.26 11.03 -17.45
CA GLU A 322 -6.33 11.51 -18.83
C GLU A 322 -5.05 11.20 -19.61
N GLU A 323 -3.88 11.39 -18.98
CA GLU A 323 -2.60 11.02 -19.57
C GLU A 323 -2.52 9.52 -19.89
N ILE A 324 -2.84 8.65 -18.92
CA ILE A 324 -2.80 7.20 -19.09
C ILE A 324 -3.77 6.76 -20.19
N ASP A 325 -5.01 7.27 -20.22
CA ASP A 325 -6.00 6.92 -21.24
C ASP A 325 -5.52 7.33 -22.63
N ARG A 326 -4.94 8.53 -22.76
CA ARG A 326 -4.36 9.02 -24.01
C ARG A 326 -3.20 8.14 -24.48
N MET A 327 -2.27 7.77 -23.58
CA MET A 327 -1.14 6.89 -23.90
C MET A 327 -1.62 5.50 -24.33
N VAL A 328 -2.57 4.89 -23.60
CA VAL A 328 -3.14 3.59 -23.96
C VAL A 328 -3.81 3.66 -25.33
N GLY A 329 -4.60 4.70 -25.59
CA GLY A 329 -5.28 4.92 -26.87
C GLY A 329 -4.29 5.08 -28.04
N ASP A 330 -3.26 5.91 -27.86
CA ASP A 330 -2.23 6.16 -28.87
C ASP A 330 -1.40 4.90 -29.18
N ILE A 331 -0.92 4.19 -28.15
CA ILE A 331 -0.16 2.95 -28.33
C ILE A 331 -1.02 1.87 -29.01
N ASN A 332 -2.26 1.66 -28.55
CA ASN A 332 -3.14 0.70 -29.19
C ASN A 332 -3.48 1.11 -30.63
N GLY A 333 -3.74 2.39 -30.90
CA GLY A 333 -4.03 2.88 -32.25
C GLY A 333 -2.88 2.70 -33.23
N ARG A 334 -1.62 2.86 -32.78
CA ARG A 334 -0.42 2.69 -33.61
C ARG A 334 -0.01 1.25 -33.84
N TYR A 335 -0.17 0.39 -32.83
CA TYR A 335 0.48 -0.92 -32.80
C TYR A 335 -0.48 -2.11 -32.76
N ALA A 336 -1.80 -1.88 -32.71
CA ALA A 336 -2.76 -2.97 -32.87
C ALA A 336 -2.67 -3.60 -34.27
N GLU A 337 -2.87 -4.91 -34.31
CA GLU A 337 -3.08 -5.68 -35.54
C GLU A 337 -4.47 -6.34 -35.48
N THR A 338 -4.96 -6.85 -36.61
CA THR A 338 -6.29 -7.49 -36.66
C THR A 338 -6.41 -8.59 -35.61
N GLY A 339 -7.34 -8.43 -34.67
CA GLY A 339 -7.57 -9.37 -33.56
C GLY A 339 -6.54 -9.29 -32.41
N CYS A 340 -5.55 -8.40 -32.47
CA CYS A 340 -4.49 -8.27 -31.48
C CYS A 340 -4.31 -6.82 -31.03
N VAL A 341 -4.81 -6.49 -29.83
CA VAL A 341 -4.46 -5.23 -29.16
C VAL A 341 -3.27 -5.44 -28.21
N PRO A 342 -2.26 -4.54 -28.21
CA PRO A 342 -1.06 -4.70 -27.40
C PRO A 342 -1.31 -4.41 -25.93
N ILE A 343 -2.20 -3.47 -25.58
CA ILE A 343 -2.52 -3.10 -24.21
C ILE A 343 -3.99 -3.40 -23.90
N HIS A 344 -4.20 -4.25 -22.90
CA HIS A 344 -5.48 -4.56 -22.28
C HIS A 344 -5.58 -3.77 -20.99
N TYR A 345 -6.35 -2.69 -21.00
CA TYR A 345 -6.48 -1.76 -19.89
C TYR A 345 -7.81 -1.95 -19.16
N LEU A 346 -7.75 -2.21 -17.86
CA LEU A 346 -8.92 -2.47 -17.01
C LEU A 346 -8.98 -1.43 -15.90
N TYR A 347 -9.87 -0.46 -16.02
CA TYR A 347 -10.11 0.55 -14.98
C TYR A 347 -11.23 0.10 -14.03
N ARG A 348 -10.93 -0.83 -13.11
CA ARG A 348 -11.88 -1.39 -12.14
C ARG A 348 -11.19 -2.17 -11.03
N ASN A 349 -11.91 -2.41 -9.95
CA ASN A 349 -11.52 -3.37 -8.92
C ASN A 349 -11.73 -4.81 -9.38
N LEU A 350 -10.77 -5.68 -9.06
CA LEU A 350 -10.92 -7.12 -9.18
C LEU A 350 -11.00 -7.76 -7.79
N SER A 351 -11.72 -8.87 -7.69
CA SER A 351 -11.65 -9.72 -6.49
C SER A 351 -10.24 -10.31 -6.34
N GLN A 352 -9.84 -10.65 -5.12
CA GLN A 352 -8.54 -11.24 -4.85
C GLN A 352 -8.31 -12.53 -5.67
N ARG A 353 -9.36 -13.35 -5.83
CA ARG A 353 -9.35 -14.55 -6.68
C ARG A 353 -9.06 -14.21 -8.15
N ALA A 354 -9.75 -13.21 -8.69
CA ALA A 354 -9.53 -12.78 -10.08
C ALA A 354 -8.12 -12.20 -10.26
N LEU A 355 -7.63 -11.44 -9.28
CA LEU A 355 -6.27 -10.88 -9.31
C LEU A 355 -5.20 -11.99 -9.28
N PHE A 356 -5.38 -13.02 -8.44
CA PHE A 356 -4.51 -14.19 -8.40
C PHE A 356 -4.48 -14.97 -9.72
N ALA A 357 -5.62 -15.05 -10.42
CA ALA A 357 -5.64 -15.64 -11.75
C ALA A 357 -4.82 -14.83 -12.76
N HIS A 358 -4.83 -13.49 -12.68
CA HIS A 358 -3.97 -12.65 -13.52
C HIS A 358 -2.49 -12.82 -13.15
N TYR A 359 -2.13 -12.87 -11.86
CA TYR A 359 -0.75 -13.12 -11.44
C TYR A 359 -0.23 -14.46 -11.97
N ARG A 360 -1.01 -15.54 -11.85
CA ARG A 360 -0.64 -16.87 -12.36
C ARG A 360 -0.60 -16.92 -13.90
N ALA A 361 -1.47 -16.18 -14.58
CA ALA A 361 -1.45 -16.09 -16.03
C ALA A 361 -0.27 -15.25 -16.57
N ALA A 362 0.30 -14.32 -15.80
CA ALA A 362 1.32 -13.42 -16.29
C ALA A 362 2.73 -14.06 -16.36
N ASP A 363 3.38 -14.00 -17.53
CA ASP A 363 4.79 -14.41 -17.68
C ASP A 363 5.76 -13.42 -17.01
N VAL A 364 5.37 -12.14 -16.98
CA VAL A 364 6.16 -11.07 -16.36
C VAL A 364 5.24 -10.18 -15.54
N ALA A 365 5.55 -9.95 -14.26
CA ALA A 365 4.98 -8.84 -13.50
C ALA A 365 5.90 -7.63 -13.61
N LEU A 366 5.32 -6.48 -13.97
CA LEU A 366 6.05 -5.24 -14.18
C LEU A 366 5.62 -4.24 -13.11
N VAL A 367 6.36 -4.21 -12.01
CA VAL A 367 6.09 -3.38 -10.83
C VAL A 367 7.09 -2.24 -10.80
N THR A 368 6.71 -1.10 -11.40
CA THR A 368 7.64 0.01 -11.70
C THR A 368 7.31 1.33 -10.99
N PRO A 369 6.99 1.34 -9.67
CA PRO A 369 6.71 2.60 -8.99
C PRO A 369 7.94 3.51 -8.98
N LEU A 370 7.71 4.80 -9.17
CA LEU A 370 8.71 5.85 -9.00
C LEU A 370 9.11 6.00 -7.53
N ARG A 371 8.18 5.74 -6.61
CA ARG A 371 8.42 5.63 -5.18
C ARG A 371 7.34 4.77 -4.52
N ASP A 372 7.70 3.82 -3.67
CA ASP A 372 6.71 3.02 -2.93
C ASP A 372 7.26 2.60 -1.56
N GLY A 373 6.43 2.69 -0.52
CA GLY A 373 6.83 2.33 0.85
C GLY A 373 7.22 0.86 0.98
N MET A 374 6.50 -0.03 0.29
CA MET A 374 6.83 -1.46 0.22
C MET A 374 6.46 -2.07 -1.14
N ASN A 375 5.20 -1.94 -1.57
CA ASN A 375 4.60 -2.64 -2.72
C ASN A 375 4.30 -4.13 -2.48
N LEU A 376 3.05 -4.43 -2.08
CA LEU A 376 2.59 -5.80 -1.84
C LEU A 376 2.21 -6.56 -3.12
N VAL A 377 1.95 -5.87 -4.24
CA VAL A 377 1.70 -6.52 -5.54
C VAL A 377 2.90 -7.39 -5.96
N ALA A 378 4.11 -6.92 -5.72
CA ALA A 378 5.33 -7.69 -5.93
C ALA A 378 5.39 -8.98 -5.10
N HIS A 379 4.91 -8.93 -3.85
CA HIS A 379 4.86 -10.08 -2.94
C HIS A 379 3.77 -11.07 -3.38
N GLU A 380 2.58 -10.57 -3.68
CA GLU A 380 1.44 -11.37 -4.15
C GLU A 380 1.75 -12.11 -5.46
N TYR A 381 2.42 -11.46 -6.42
CA TYR A 381 2.84 -12.12 -7.66
C TYR A 381 3.75 -13.32 -7.38
N ALA A 382 4.80 -13.14 -6.57
CA ALA A 382 5.70 -14.23 -6.22
C ALA A 382 4.98 -15.35 -5.43
N ALA A 383 4.06 -15.00 -4.53
CA ALA A 383 3.25 -15.95 -3.78
C ALA A 383 2.35 -16.80 -4.70
N ALA A 384 1.78 -16.19 -5.75
CA ALA A 384 0.89 -16.85 -6.70
C ALA A 384 1.61 -17.86 -7.63
N ARG A 385 2.92 -17.70 -7.87
CA ARG A 385 3.73 -18.56 -8.76
C ARG A 385 4.23 -19.84 -8.11
N THR A 386 3.33 -20.70 -7.66
CA THR A 386 3.65 -22.02 -7.08
C THR A 386 4.34 -22.97 -8.05
N ASP A 387 4.24 -22.70 -9.35
CA ASP A 387 4.94 -23.37 -10.45
C ASP A 387 6.42 -22.94 -10.60
N GLU A 388 6.86 -21.99 -9.78
CA GLU A 388 8.20 -21.38 -9.80
C GLU A 388 8.56 -20.74 -11.16
N ASP A 389 7.59 -20.44 -12.01
CA ASP A 389 7.85 -19.78 -13.29
C ASP A 389 7.51 -18.28 -13.20
N GLY A 390 7.78 -17.54 -14.28
CA GLY A 390 7.56 -16.11 -14.36
C GLY A 390 8.75 -15.27 -13.91
N VAL A 391 8.66 -13.97 -14.17
CA VAL A 391 9.70 -12.99 -13.82
C VAL A 391 9.07 -11.77 -13.21
N LEU A 392 9.56 -11.36 -12.04
CA LEU A 392 9.23 -10.08 -11.44
C LEU A 392 10.26 -9.04 -11.89
N ILE A 393 9.81 -8.02 -12.60
CA ILE A 393 10.56 -6.76 -12.80
C ILE A 393 10.10 -5.78 -11.73
N LEU A 394 11.04 -5.23 -10.96
CA LEU A 394 10.75 -4.43 -9.78
C LEU A 394 11.57 -3.14 -9.76
N SER A 395 10.92 -2.01 -9.53
CA SER A 395 11.60 -0.73 -9.30
C SER A 395 12.52 -0.79 -8.07
N GLU A 396 13.73 -0.26 -8.20
CA GLU A 396 14.65 -0.07 -7.06
C GLU A 396 14.14 0.92 -6.01
N PHE A 397 13.12 1.72 -6.36
CA PHE A 397 12.47 2.70 -5.48
C PHE A 397 11.25 2.16 -4.72
N ALA A 398 10.95 0.87 -4.86
CA ALA A 398 9.99 0.17 -4.01
C ALA A 398 10.69 -0.42 -2.79
N GLY A 399 10.11 -0.30 -1.59
CA GLY A 399 10.65 -0.93 -0.39
C GLY A 399 10.89 -2.45 -0.53
N ALA A 400 10.04 -3.14 -1.30
CA ALA A 400 10.18 -4.56 -1.62
C ALA A 400 11.53 -4.90 -2.27
N ALA A 401 12.16 -4.00 -3.02
CA ALA A 401 13.44 -4.25 -3.69
C ALA A 401 14.58 -4.54 -2.70
N LYS A 402 14.47 -4.07 -1.45
CA LYS A 402 15.43 -4.40 -0.39
C LYS A 402 15.38 -5.86 0.02
N HIS A 403 14.23 -6.53 -0.16
CA HIS A 403 14.00 -7.91 0.27
C HIS A 403 13.95 -8.91 -0.89
N LEU A 404 13.33 -8.54 -2.02
CA LEU A 404 13.03 -9.43 -3.14
C LEU A 404 14.21 -9.62 -4.12
N LYS A 405 15.29 -10.28 -3.66
CA LYS A 405 16.57 -10.41 -4.40
C LYS A 405 16.50 -11.19 -5.72
N GLY A 406 15.49 -12.03 -5.91
CA GLY A 406 15.29 -12.74 -7.18
C GLY A 406 14.76 -11.86 -8.32
N ALA A 407 14.26 -10.65 -8.00
CA ALA A 407 13.67 -9.74 -8.98
C ALA A 407 14.71 -9.21 -9.99
N VAL A 408 14.23 -8.84 -11.17
CA VAL A 408 14.97 -8.01 -12.10
C VAL A 408 14.75 -6.55 -11.70
N LEU A 409 15.75 -5.95 -11.06
CA LEU A 409 15.67 -4.56 -10.64
C LEU A 409 15.80 -3.61 -11.82
N VAL A 410 15.02 -2.53 -11.80
CA VAL A 410 15.05 -1.44 -12.79
C VAL A 410 14.99 -0.10 -12.10
N ASN A 411 15.62 0.89 -12.73
CA ASN A 411 15.33 2.29 -12.48
C ASN A 411 14.21 2.70 -13.46
N PRO A 412 12.98 2.98 -13.01
CA PRO A 412 11.85 3.29 -13.88
C PRO A 412 12.01 4.62 -14.64
N TYR A 413 12.89 5.51 -14.20
CA TYR A 413 13.22 6.75 -14.93
C TYR A 413 14.06 6.46 -16.19
N ASP A 414 14.76 5.32 -16.24
CA ASP A 414 15.46 4.86 -17.44
C ASP A 414 14.56 3.93 -18.25
N ILE A 415 13.87 4.54 -19.23
CA ILE A 415 12.95 3.84 -20.13
C ILE A 415 13.69 2.79 -20.99
N GLU A 416 14.93 3.03 -21.42
CA GLU A 416 15.67 2.04 -22.22
C GLU A 416 16.08 0.84 -21.38
N SER A 417 16.62 1.08 -20.18
CA SER A 417 16.97 0.01 -19.25
C SER A 417 15.73 -0.81 -18.85
N THR A 418 14.61 -0.16 -18.59
CA THR A 418 13.33 -0.83 -18.31
C THR A 418 12.86 -1.65 -19.52
N THR A 419 12.95 -1.10 -20.74
CA THR A 419 12.64 -1.83 -21.98
C THR A 419 13.52 -3.06 -22.16
N SER A 420 14.83 -2.92 -21.91
CA SER A 420 15.80 -4.01 -21.98
C SER A 420 15.55 -5.08 -20.91
N ALA A 421 15.13 -4.69 -19.71
CA ALA A 421 14.70 -5.61 -18.67
C ALA A 421 13.45 -6.40 -19.06
N ILE A 422 12.47 -5.76 -19.70
CA ILE A 422 11.27 -6.45 -20.26
C ILE A 422 11.69 -7.48 -21.31
N ARG A 423 12.54 -7.10 -22.28
CA ARG A 423 13.07 -8.04 -23.30
C ARG A 423 13.77 -9.23 -22.67
N ARG A 424 14.63 -8.97 -21.68
CA ARG A 424 15.34 -10.02 -20.93
C ARG A 424 14.38 -10.94 -20.19
N ALA A 425 13.38 -10.41 -19.51
CA ALA A 425 12.41 -11.20 -18.75
C ALA A 425 11.58 -12.13 -19.66
N LEU A 426 11.14 -11.62 -20.82
CA LEU A 426 10.35 -12.39 -21.79
C LEU A 426 11.15 -13.53 -22.44
N THR A 427 12.46 -13.34 -22.64
CA THR A 427 13.37 -14.31 -23.27
C THR A 427 14.21 -15.12 -22.28
N MET A 428 14.00 -14.91 -20.97
CA MET A 428 14.77 -15.57 -19.91
C MET A 428 14.62 -17.09 -19.96
N LYS A 429 15.73 -17.81 -19.81
CA LYS A 429 15.75 -19.28 -19.80
C LYS A 429 14.96 -19.82 -18.60
N ALA A 430 14.25 -20.93 -18.80
CA ALA A 430 13.41 -21.54 -17.76
C ALA A 430 14.17 -21.87 -16.46
N SER A 431 15.44 -22.29 -16.56
CA SER A 431 16.29 -22.55 -15.38
C SER A 431 16.56 -21.29 -14.56
N GLU A 432 16.78 -20.15 -15.22
CA GLU A 432 16.99 -18.86 -14.55
C GLU A 432 15.68 -18.34 -13.94
N LYS A 433 14.56 -18.42 -14.66
CA LYS A 433 13.23 -18.06 -14.13
C LYS A 433 12.93 -18.79 -12.82
N ARG A 434 13.09 -20.12 -12.83
CA ARG A 434 12.89 -20.97 -11.64
C ARG A 434 13.82 -20.61 -10.49
N LYS A 435 15.11 -20.40 -10.76
CA LYS A 435 16.06 -19.97 -9.74
C LYS A 435 15.64 -18.66 -9.07
N ARG A 436 15.25 -17.67 -9.88
CA ARG A 436 14.80 -16.35 -9.39
C ARG A 436 13.48 -16.45 -8.61
N MET A 437 12.50 -17.16 -9.15
CA MET A 437 11.19 -17.29 -8.50
C MET A 437 11.27 -18.07 -7.18
N ARG A 438 12.09 -19.13 -7.11
CA ARG A 438 12.36 -19.80 -5.82
C ARG A 438 12.93 -18.87 -4.77
N SER A 439 13.90 -18.03 -5.17
CA SER A 439 14.46 -17.02 -4.26
C SER A 439 13.41 -16.01 -3.82
N LEU A 440 12.58 -15.51 -4.74
CA LEU A 440 11.48 -14.59 -4.42
C LEU A 440 10.50 -15.20 -3.44
N ARG A 441 10.03 -16.43 -3.73
CA ARG A 441 9.09 -17.16 -2.88
C ARG A 441 9.66 -17.38 -1.49
N ALA A 442 10.91 -17.82 -1.38
CA ALA A 442 11.55 -18.06 -0.09
C ALA A 442 11.57 -16.80 0.81
N GLU A 443 11.80 -15.62 0.22
CA GLU A 443 11.74 -14.35 0.95
C GLU A 443 10.30 -13.96 1.30
N VAL A 444 9.37 -14.06 0.35
CA VAL A 444 7.96 -13.72 0.58
C VAL A 444 7.32 -14.59 1.66
N MET A 445 7.62 -15.89 1.71
CA MET A 445 7.08 -16.78 2.76
C MET A 445 7.61 -16.44 4.16
N ARG A 446 8.73 -15.72 4.27
CA ARG A 446 9.26 -15.22 5.55
C ARG A 446 8.68 -13.86 5.93
N LEU A 447 8.24 -13.09 4.94
CA LEU A 447 7.54 -11.82 5.12
C LEU A 447 6.04 -12.07 5.26
N ASP A 448 5.69 -12.82 6.30
CA ASP A 448 4.30 -13.03 6.69
C ASP A 448 3.78 -11.85 7.51
N VAL A 449 2.52 -11.48 7.28
CA VAL A 449 1.91 -10.34 7.94
C VAL A 449 1.71 -10.54 9.44
N HIS A 450 1.44 -11.77 9.91
CA HIS A 450 1.36 -12.04 11.34
C HIS A 450 2.73 -11.89 11.98
N SER A 451 3.80 -12.34 11.32
CA SER A 451 5.18 -12.14 11.78
C SER A 451 5.56 -10.66 11.89
N TRP A 452 5.14 -9.83 10.92
CA TRP A 452 5.29 -8.38 10.98
C TRP A 452 4.56 -7.78 12.19
N ALA A 453 3.28 -8.12 12.37
CA ALA A 453 2.48 -7.60 13.48
C ALA A 453 3.01 -8.06 14.84
N ASP A 454 3.40 -9.33 14.97
CA ASP A 454 3.94 -9.90 16.21
C ASP A 454 5.25 -9.22 16.61
N ARG A 455 6.15 -8.97 15.63
CA ARG A 455 7.40 -8.24 15.87
C ARG A 455 7.15 -6.81 16.35
N TYR A 456 6.22 -6.09 15.71
CA TYR A 456 5.89 -4.73 16.10
C TYR A 456 5.21 -4.67 17.48
N LEU A 457 4.23 -5.54 17.71
CA LEU A 457 3.49 -5.61 18.96
C LEU A 457 4.36 -6.07 20.13
N ALA A 458 5.33 -6.96 19.91
CA ALA A 458 6.32 -7.32 20.94
C ALA A 458 7.09 -6.06 21.42
N ALA A 459 7.54 -5.22 20.49
CA ALA A 459 8.20 -3.95 20.83
C ALA A 459 7.28 -3.01 21.61
N LEU A 460 6.00 -2.91 21.24
CA LEU A 460 4.99 -2.08 21.94
C LEU A 460 4.63 -2.64 23.33
N GLU A 461 4.63 -3.96 23.47
CA GLU A 461 4.48 -4.64 24.75
C GLU A 461 5.73 -4.53 25.64
N GLY A 462 6.86 -4.11 25.08
CA GLY A 462 8.15 -4.01 25.76
C GLY A 462 8.77 -5.37 26.03
N ARG A 463 8.53 -6.34 25.15
CA ARG A 463 9.11 -7.70 25.19
C ARG A 463 10.31 -7.82 24.27
#